data_AF-A0AA51M5M9-F1
#
_entry.id   AF-A0AA51M5M9-F1
#
_cell.length_a   1.000
_cell.length_b   1.000
_cell.length_c   1.000
_cell.angle_alpha   90.00
_cell.angle_beta   90.00
_cell.angle_gamma   90.00
#
_symmetry.space_group_name_H-M   'P 1'
#
loop_
_entity.id
_entity.type
_entity.pdbx_description
1 polymer ?
#
loop_
_entity_poly.entity_id
_entity_poly.type
_entity_poly.pdbx_seq_one_letter_code
_entity_poly.pdbx_strand_id
1 'polypeptide(L)'
;MTYDSRMVIKNTGTVAYPNRNLMAKVYRNGIPLSFVIATLNCHDYIAYAHTQGVDIIGGSGCSGDIWSPGEMTYIDFSDRTFYPGDNVQLEVFDNTTRQIISRHSYTA
;
A
#
# COMPACT_ATOMS: atom_id res chain seq x y z
N MET A 1 1.77 -13.90 20.06
CA MET A 1 2.04 -13.87 18.61
C MET A 1 1.91 -12.42 18.19
N THR A 2 3.03 -11.82 17.74
CA THR A 2 3.05 -10.49 17.13
C THR A 2 2.69 -10.67 15.67
N TYR A 3 1.57 -10.09 15.24
CA TYR A 3 1.18 -10.07 13.85
C TYR A 3 1.83 -8.85 13.22
N ASP A 4 3.04 -9.00 12.68
CA ASP A 4 3.64 -7.91 11.91
C ASP A 4 2.89 -7.80 10.58
N SER A 5 1.85 -6.97 10.60
CA SER A 5 1.00 -6.72 9.45
C SER A 5 1.49 -5.49 8.69
N ARG A 6 2.80 -5.28 8.58
CA ARG A 6 3.40 -4.18 7.84
C ARG A 6 3.86 -4.62 6.46
N MET A 7 3.49 -3.84 5.44
CA MET A 7 4.06 -3.97 4.10
C MET A 7 4.89 -2.76 3.75
N VAL A 8 6.01 -2.98 3.04
CA VAL A 8 6.85 -1.92 2.50
C VAL A 8 6.92 -2.05 0.99
N ILE A 9 6.54 -0.99 0.28
CA ILE A 9 6.70 -0.88 -1.16
C ILE A 9 7.76 0.16 -1.49
N LYS A 10 8.57 -0.13 -2.51
CA LYS A 10 9.60 0.76 -3.03
C LYS A 10 9.35 1.01 -4.51
N ASN A 11 9.47 2.26 -4.95
CA ASN A 11 9.54 2.55 -6.37
C ASN A 11 10.93 2.14 -6.87
N THR A 12 11.05 0.95 -7.44
CA THR A 12 12.31 0.44 -8.01
C THR A 12 12.49 0.80 -9.48
N GLY A 13 11.50 1.47 -10.07
CA GLY A 13 11.55 1.94 -11.45
C GLY A 13 12.33 3.25 -11.59
N THR A 14 12.24 3.83 -12.78
CA THR A 14 12.88 5.11 -13.14
C THR A 14 11.87 6.26 -13.28
N VAL A 15 10.57 5.98 -13.14
CA VAL A 15 9.48 6.93 -13.32
C VAL A 15 8.94 7.35 -11.96
N ALA A 16 8.67 8.65 -11.82
CA ALA A 16 8.01 9.21 -10.64
C ALA A 16 6.51 9.31 -10.89
N TYR A 17 5.70 9.04 -9.86
CA TYR A 17 4.24 8.99 -9.97
C TYR A 17 3.57 9.97 -9.01
N PRO A 18 2.52 10.70 -9.41
CA PRO A 18 1.68 11.46 -8.48
C PRO A 18 1.03 10.50 -7.47
N ASN A 19 1.49 10.53 -6.22
CA ASN A 19 1.13 9.50 -5.24
C ASN A 19 -0.36 9.55 -4.85
N ARG A 20 -1.00 10.70 -5.00
CA ARG A 20 -2.44 10.87 -4.81
C ARG A 20 -3.31 10.13 -5.80
N ASN A 21 -2.76 9.82 -6.99
CA ASN A 21 -3.47 9.07 -8.02
C ASN A 21 -3.22 7.56 -7.89
N LEU A 22 -2.38 7.14 -6.94
CA LEU A 22 -2.04 5.74 -6.74
C LEU A 22 -2.98 5.11 -5.73
N MET A 23 -3.55 3.97 -6.09
CA MET A 23 -4.31 3.12 -5.18
C MET A 23 -3.54 1.84 -4.89
N ALA A 24 -3.84 1.19 -3.77
CA ALA A 24 -3.38 -0.18 -3.52
C ALA A 24 -4.53 -1.14 -3.23
N LYS A 25 -4.47 -2.31 -3.88
CA LYS A 25 -5.32 -3.47 -3.55
C LYS A 25 -4.49 -4.52 -2.87
N VAL A 26 -5.09 -5.18 -1.91
CA VAL A 26 -4.41 -6.19 -1.08
C VAL A 26 -5.18 -7.49 -1.17
N TYR A 27 -4.44 -8.58 -1.25
CA TYR A 27 -4.93 -9.93 -1.38
C TYR A 27 -4.32 -10.78 -0.28
N ARG A 28 -5.13 -11.65 0.32
CA ARG A 28 -4.70 -12.68 1.28
C ARG A 28 -5.04 -14.03 0.69
N ASN A 29 -4.04 -14.87 0.48
CA ASN A 29 -4.16 -16.19 -0.15
C ASN A 29 -4.89 -16.12 -1.51
N GLY A 30 -4.59 -15.08 -2.31
CA GLY A 30 -5.22 -14.82 -3.61
C GLY A 30 -6.62 -14.19 -3.54
N ILE A 31 -7.22 -14.03 -2.36
CA ILE A 31 -8.54 -13.43 -2.18
C ILE A 31 -8.37 -11.94 -1.88
N PRO A 32 -9.03 -11.02 -2.64
CA PRO A 32 -8.95 -9.59 -2.34
C PRO A 32 -9.57 -9.27 -0.98
N LEU A 33 -8.94 -8.38 -0.22
CA LEU A 33 -9.53 -7.82 0.99
C LEU A 33 -10.75 -6.95 0.62
N SER A 34 -11.68 -6.77 1.56
CA SER A 34 -12.93 -6.02 1.35
C SER A 34 -12.75 -4.51 1.18
N PHE A 35 -11.53 -4.01 1.42
CA PHE A 35 -11.18 -2.60 1.34
C PHE A 35 -10.09 -2.36 0.29
N VAL A 36 -9.98 -1.09 -0.12
CA VAL A 36 -8.96 -0.61 -1.05
C VAL A 36 -8.33 0.63 -0.44
N ILE A 37 -7.02 0.75 -0.56
CA ILE A 37 -6.29 1.96 -0.19
C ILE A 37 -6.44 2.93 -1.36
N ALA A 38 -7.28 3.95 -1.20
CA ALA A 38 -7.72 4.82 -2.30
C ALA A 38 -6.69 5.85 -2.75
N THR A 39 -5.66 6.08 -1.93
CA THR A 39 -4.55 7.00 -2.22
C THR A 39 -3.30 6.52 -1.48
N LEU A 40 -2.13 6.66 -2.09
CA LEU A 40 -0.83 6.47 -1.43
C LEU A 40 -0.22 7.79 -0.96
N ASN A 41 -0.95 8.91 -1.06
CA ASN A 41 -0.56 10.18 -0.44
C ASN A 41 -0.98 10.17 1.03
N CYS A 42 -0.03 10.42 1.95
CA CYS A 42 -0.29 10.35 3.39
C CYS A 42 -1.25 11.43 3.89
N HIS A 43 -1.18 12.64 3.32
CA HIS A 43 -2.08 13.73 3.69
C HIS A 43 -3.52 13.43 3.26
N ASP A 44 -3.70 13.04 1.99
CA ASP A 44 -5.02 12.68 1.46
C ASP A 44 -5.58 11.45 2.21
N TYR A 45 -4.74 10.44 2.51
CA TYR A 45 -5.18 9.24 3.24
C TYR A 45 -5.76 9.57 4.62
N ILE A 46 -5.07 10.39 5.42
CA ILE A 46 -5.54 10.80 6.75
C ILE A 46 -6.84 11.60 6.66
N ALA A 47 -6.97 12.47 5.64
CA ALA A 47 -8.14 13.31 5.44
C ALA A 47 -9.43 12.53 5.10
N TYR A 48 -9.31 11.36 4.45
CA TYR A 48 -10.45 10.54 4.03
C TYR A 48 -10.87 9.44 5.02
N ALA A 49 -10.41 9.54 6.26
CA ALA A 49 -10.71 8.64 7.38
C ALA A 49 -9.97 7.29 7.37
N HIS A 50 -9.63 6.88 8.60
CA HIS A 50 -9.14 5.57 9.05
C HIS A 50 -10.06 4.44 8.56
N THR A 51 -9.90 4.06 7.30
CA THR A 51 -10.75 3.08 6.65
C THR A 51 -10.26 1.67 6.97
N GLN A 52 -11.23 0.81 7.21
CA GLN A 52 -11.12 -0.56 7.75
C GLN A 52 -9.87 -1.31 7.26
N GLY A 53 -9.00 -1.70 8.19
CA GLY A 53 -7.89 -2.62 7.94
C GLY A 53 -6.52 -1.97 7.78
N VAL A 54 -6.39 -0.64 7.76
CA VAL A 54 -5.09 0.07 7.72
C VAL A 54 -5.01 1.10 8.84
N ASP A 55 -4.01 0.94 9.70
CA ASP A 55 -3.79 1.80 10.85
C ASP A 55 -2.93 3.01 10.48
N ILE A 56 -1.84 2.80 9.72
CA ILE A 56 -0.87 3.83 9.36
C ILE A 56 -0.37 3.64 7.93
N ILE A 57 -0.22 4.74 7.19
CA ILE A 57 0.64 4.82 6.00
C ILE A 57 1.75 5.81 6.30
N GLY A 58 2.98 5.52 5.87
CA GLY A 58 4.11 6.41 6.07
C GLY A 58 5.28 6.14 5.12
N GLY A 59 6.38 6.85 5.32
CA GLY A 59 7.57 6.78 4.48
C GLY A 59 7.69 7.99 3.54
N SER A 60 8.83 8.12 2.87
CA SER A 60 9.09 9.30 2.03
C SER A 60 8.15 9.36 0.83
N GLY A 61 7.81 8.19 0.25
CA GLY A 61 7.02 8.09 -0.97
C GLY A 61 5.56 8.53 -0.85
N CYS A 62 5.03 8.62 0.37
CA CYS A 62 3.68 9.15 0.62
C CYS A 62 3.67 10.60 1.12
N SER A 63 4.82 11.15 1.51
CA SER A 63 4.91 12.38 2.31
C SER A 63 4.74 13.68 1.52
N GLY A 64 5.20 13.69 0.26
CA GLY A 64 4.99 14.78 -0.69
C GLY A 64 3.89 14.46 -1.71
N ASP A 65 3.92 15.09 -2.87
CA ASP A 65 2.94 14.85 -3.96
C ASP A 65 3.34 13.72 -4.91
N ILE A 66 4.58 13.24 -4.79
CA ILE A 66 5.22 12.35 -5.76
C ILE A 66 5.84 11.16 -5.03
N TRP A 67 5.66 9.98 -5.62
CA TRP A 67 6.40 8.77 -5.29
C TRP A 67 7.56 8.59 -6.27
N SER A 68 8.74 9.05 -5.88
CA SER A 68 9.93 9.10 -6.73
C SER A 68 10.69 7.77 -6.74
N PRO A 69 11.50 7.51 -7.79
CA PRO A 69 12.43 6.39 -7.80
C PRO A 69 13.28 6.31 -6.52
N GLY A 70 13.35 5.11 -5.95
CA GLY A 70 14.07 4.84 -4.70
C GLY A 70 13.28 5.08 -3.42
N GLU A 71 12.15 5.79 -3.48
CA GLU A 71 11.35 6.09 -2.30
C GLU A 71 10.52 4.90 -1.84
N MET A 72 10.30 4.86 -0.53
CA MET A 72 9.55 3.79 0.13
C MET A 72 8.29 4.34 0.79
N THR A 73 7.23 3.57 0.68
CA THR A 73 5.99 3.75 1.45
C THR A 73 5.75 2.48 2.23
N TYR A 74 5.43 2.61 3.51
CA TYR A 74 4.98 1.50 4.33
C TYR A 74 3.51 1.66 4.69
N ILE A 75 2.84 0.53 4.83
CA ILE A 75 1.43 0.42 5.17
C ILE A 75 1.35 -0.57 6.33
N ASP A 76 0.94 -0.07 7.49
CA ASP A 76 0.67 -0.88 8.67
C ASP A 76 -0.82 -1.20 8.69
N PHE A 77 -1.13 -2.49 8.53
CA PHE A 77 -2.49 -2.99 8.55
C PHE A 77 -2.95 -3.24 9.99
N SER A 78 -4.26 -3.14 10.22
CA SER A 78 -4.84 -3.39 11.54
C SER A 78 -4.50 -4.80 12.04
N ASP A 79 -4.40 -4.95 13.35
CA ASP A 79 -4.08 -6.24 13.98
C ASP A 79 -4.94 -7.40 13.45
N ARG A 80 -4.30 -8.56 13.24
CA ARG A 80 -4.91 -9.80 12.73
C ARG A 80 -5.48 -9.70 11.31
N THR A 81 -5.08 -8.70 10.53
CA THR A 81 -5.37 -8.68 9.09
C THR A 81 -4.70 -9.87 8.38
N PHE A 82 -3.46 -10.18 8.78
CA PHE A 82 -2.70 -11.33 8.30
C PHE A 82 -2.29 -12.25 9.47
N TYR A 83 -2.25 -13.54 9.20
CA TYR A 83 -1.79 -14.59 10.11
C TYR A 83 -0.51 -15.25 9.58
N PRO A 84 0.35 -15.79 10.46
CA PRO A 84 1.54 -16.51 10.03
C PRO A 84 1.21 -17.60 8.99
N GLY A 85 1.94 -17.59 7.87
CA GLY A 85 1.73 -18.50 6.73
C GLY A 85 0.80 -17.94 5.64
N ASP A 86 0.10 -16.83 5.87
CA ASP A 86 -0.68 -16.18 4.82
C ASP A 86 0.24 -15.68 3.70
N ASN A 87 -0.15 -15.93 2.45
CA ASN A 87 0.44 -15.28 1.30
C ASN A 87 -0.26 -13.94 1.07
N VAL A 88 0.46 -12.85 1.29
CA VAL A 88 -0.07 -11.49 1.14
C VAL A 88 0.51 -10.88 -0.12
N GLN A 89 -0.36 -10.31 -0.95
CA GLN A 89 0.01 -9.59 -2.15
C GLN A 89 -0.58 -8.19 -2.12
N LEU A 90 0.22 -7.19 -2.48
CA LEU A 90 -0.19 -5.82 -2.68
C LEU A 90 0.12 -5.41 -4.11
N GLU A 91 -0.88 -4.82 -4.76
CA GLU A 91 -0.77 -4.26 -6.11
C GLU A 91 -1.02 -2.76 -6.05
N VAL A 92 -0.08 -1.97 -6.57
CA VAL A 92 -0.23 -0.52 -6.73
C VAL A 92 -0.70 -0.22 -8.14
N PHE A 93 -1.80 0.52 -8.23
CA PHE A 93 -2.44 0.95 -9.47
C PHE A 93 -2.33 2.46 -9.62
N ASP A 94 -2.07 2.94 -10.83
CA ASP A 94 -2.32 4.33 -11.17
C ASP A 94 -3.75 4.46 -11.74
N ASN A 95 -4.60 5.23 -11.05
CA ASN A 95 -5.98 5.45 -11.48
C ASN A 95 -6.10 6.23 -12.78
N THR A 96 -5.08 7.01 -13.13
CA THR A 96 -5.05 7.82 -14.34
C THR A 96 -4.88 6.94 -15.57
N THR A 97 -3.89 6.06 -15.52
CA THR A 97 -3.52 5.17 -16.64
C THR A 97 -4.18 3.80 -16.58
N ARG A 98 -4.80 3.45 -15.44
CA ARG A 98 -5.39 2.12 -15.15
C ARG A 98 -4.37 0.98 -15.18
N GLN A 99 -3.09 1.28 -14.98
CA GLN A 99 -2.01 0.30 -15.01
C GLN A 99 -1.58 -0.12 -13.61
N ILE A 100 -1.16 -1.39 -13.46
CA ILE A 100 -0.41 -1.84 -12.29
C ILE A 100 1.02 -1.33 -12.45
N ILE A 101 1.46 -0.48 -11.53
CA ILE A 101 2.81 0.10 -11.57
C ILE A 101 3.79 -0.63 -10.64
N SER A 102 3.27 -1.35 -9.63
CA SER A 102 4.08 -2.14 -8.71
C SER A 102 3.27 -3.30 -8.15
N ARG A 103 3.96 -4.41 -7.85
CA ARG A 103 3.40 -5.58 -7.19
C ARG A 103 4.42 -6.10 -6.20
N HIS A 104 3.97 -6.39 -4.99
CA HIS A 104 4.78 -6.96 -3.93
C HIS A 104 4.05 -8.13 -3.29
N SER A 105 4.78 -9.19 -2.96
CA SER A 105 4.25 -10.38 -2.29
C SER A 105 5.19 -10.83 -1.18
N TYR A 106 4.63 -11.24 -0.06
CA TYR A 106 5.38 -11.86 1.04
C TYR A 106 4.53 -12.92 1.76
N THR A 107 5.18 -13.74 2.59
CA THR A 107 4.53 -14.67 3.50
C THR A 107 4.65 -14.10 4.91
N ALA A 108 3.52 -13.92 5.59
CA ALA A 108 3.45 -13.40 6.96
C ALA A 108 3.91 -14.41 8.02
#